data_AF-A0AAD9IKB6-F1
#
_entry.id   AF-A0AAD9IKB6-F1
#
_cell.length_a   1.000
_cell.length_b   1.000
_cell.length_c   1.000
_cell.angle_alpha   90.00
_cell.angle_beta   90.00
_cell.angle_gamma   90.00
#
_symmetry.space_group_name_H-M   'P 1'
#
loop_
_entity.id
_entity.type
_entity.pdbx_description
1 polymer ?
#
loop_
_entity_poly.entity_id
_entity_poly.type
_entity_poly.pdbx_seq_one_letter_code
_entity_poly.pdbx_strand_id
1 'polypeptide(L)'
;MARYKQLLHYAQQLTPLAPQLHTPENKVRGCVSQVWLVGELQADGTVQWLADSDSQLTKGLAALLVAGLSGATPEDIIKISPDFIASLGFQQALTPSRNNGFLNMFKLMQQKALQMVVASVGAKQEDGAARFGQGAGERGRADQSAPSAQQGAAAASSEAGPITRAIQSKLSAGLQPSTLEVKNESSKHAGHAFEAEGTAAPGESHFAVKVVSSKFEGLSTLKRHRAVYALLREEMAGPVHAMQLVTLTPEEAGRS
;
A
#
# COMPACT_ATOMS: atom_id res chain seq x y z
N MET A 1 26.36 4.01 13.03
CA MET A 1 26.65 2.59 13.34
C MET A 1 25.81 2.01 14.50
N ALA A 2 25.56 2.74 15.60
CA ALA A 2 24.82 2.19 16.76
C ALA A 2 23.41 1.67 16.45
N ARG A 3 22.57 2.45 15.72
CA ARG A 3 21.20 2.04 15.36
C ARG A 3 21.13 0.80 14.46
N TYR A 4 22.09 0.62 13.56
CA TYR A 4 22.18 -0.55 12.69
C TYR A 4 22.48 -1.83 13.49
N LYS A 5 23.46 -1.76 14.41
CA LYS A 5 23.78 -2.88 15.31
C LYS A 5 22.59 -3.26 16.19
N GLN A 6 21.83 -2.28 16.65
CA GLN A 6 20.63 -2.50 17.45
C GLN A 6 19.53 -3.23 16.65
N LEU A 7 19.32 -2.88 15.38
CA LEU A 7 18.39 -3.63 14.51
C LEU A 7 18.82 -5.08 14.32
N LEU A 8 20.12 -5.33 14.11
CA LEU A 8 20.63 -6.70 14.01
C LEU A 8 20.45 -7.48 15.31
N HIS A 9 20.60 -6.83 16.46
CA HIS A 9 20.33 -7.45 17.76
C HIS A 9 18.86 -7.85 17.90
N TYR A 10 17.92 -6.98 17.55
CA TYR A 10 16.49 -7.32 17.58
C TYR A 10 16.13 -8.44 16.60
N ALA A 11 16.77 -8.49 15.43
CA ALA A 11 16.55 -9.57 14.46
C ALA A 11 16.87 -10.96 15.05
N GLN A 12 17.88 -11.05 15.92
CA GLN A 12 18.31 -12.29 16.57
C GLN A 12 17.39 -12.73 17.72
N GLN A 13 16.60 -11.82 18.27
CA GLN A 13 15.68 -12.10 19.38
C GLN A 13 14.30 -12.58 18.92
N LEU A 14 14.00 -12.50 17.62
CA LEU A 14 12.75 -13.01 17.08
C LEU A 14 12.70 -14.54 17.19
N THR A 15 11.59 -15.04 17.73
CA THR A 15 11.24 -16.45 17.64
C THR A 15 11.23 -16.88 16.16
N PRO A 16 11.94 -17.96 15.78
CA PRO A 16 11.96 -18.43 14.40
C PRO A 16 10.56 -18.75 13.90
N LEU A 17 10.23 -18.26 12.70
CA LEU A 17 8.98 -18.58 12.05
C LEU A 17 9.08 -19.97 11.43
N ALA A 18 8.07 -20.82 11.67
CA ALA A 18 8.06 -22.16 11.11
C ALA A 18 8.01 -22.12 9.57
N PRO A 19 8.72 -23.01 8.84
CA PRO A 19 8.77 -22.98 7.37
C PRO A 19 7.40 -22.99 6.70
N GLN A 20 6.44 -23.75 7.24
CA GLN A 20 5.07 -23.83 6.73
C GLN A 20 4.28 -22.52 6.81
N LEU A 21 4.73 -21.56 7.62
CA LEU A 21 4.09 -20.25 7.76
C LEU A 21 4.61 -19.23 6.73
N HIS A 22 5.61 -19.60 5.91
CA HIS A 22 6.15 -18.77 4.82
C HIS A 22 5.24 -18.78 3.58
N THR A 23 3.96 -18.53 3.79
CA THR A 23 2.94 -18.60 2.74
C THR A 23 2.69 -17.22 2.09
N PRO A 24 2.08 -17.16 0.89
CA PRO A 24 1.70 -15.91 0.25
C PRO A 24 0.78 -15.03 1.12
N GLU A 25 -0.05 -15.61 1.97
CA GLU A 25 -1.01 -14.93 2.87
C GLU A 25 -0.32 -14.23 4.04
N ASN A 26 0.87 -14.70 4.43
CA ASN A 26 1.69 -14.09 5.48
C ASN A 26 2.75 -13.15 4.92
N LYS A 27 2.93 -13.13 3.59
CA LYS A 27 3.99 -12.34 2.94
C LYS A 27 3.62 -10.86 2.85
N VAL A 28 4.54 -10.01 3.31
CA VAL A 28 4.45 -8.55 3.15
C VAL A 28 4.79 -8.20 1.71
N ARG A 29 3.87 -7.49 1.05
CA ARG A 29 4.05 -7.02 -0.33
C ARG A 29 4.78 -5.67 -0.39
N GLY A 30 5.50 -5.43 -1.48
CA GLY A 30 6.19 -4.16 -1.72
C GLY A 30 7.47 -3.93 -0.89
N CYS A 31 8.03 -4.99 -0.29
CA CYS A 31 9.37 -4.97 0.30
C CYS A 31 10.41 -5.46 -0.72
N VAL A 32 11.62 -4.89 -0.70
CA VAL A 32 12.75 -5.39 -1.51
C VAL A 32 13.20 -6.76 -1.01
N SER A 33 13.28 -6.91 0.31
CA SER A 33 13.50 -8.18 0.99
C SER A 33 12.18 -8.90 1.19
N GLN A 34 12.18 -10.23 1.15
CA GLN A 34 11.00 -11.00 1.51
C GLN A 34 10.77 -10.93 3.01
N VAL A 35 9.53 -10.70 3.43
CA VAL A 35 9.14 -10.61 4.84
C VAL A 35 7.83 -11.37 5.02
N TRP A 36 7.72 -12.13 6.10
CA TRP A 36 6.49 -12.80 6.50
C TRP A 36 6.10 -12.38 7.91
N LEU A 37 4.79 -12.19 8.12
CA LEU A 37 4.20 -11.76 9.39
C LEU A 37 3.00 -12.64 9.72
N VAL A 38 2.98 -13.16 10.94
CA VAL A 38 1.89 -13.96 11.48
C VAL A 38 1.43 -13.33 12.78
N GLY A 39 0.12 -13.17 12.95
CA GLY A 39 -0.48 -12.73 14.19
C GLY A 39 -1.36 -13.85 14.72
N GLU A 40 -1.21 -14.18 16.00
CA GLU A 40 -1.97 -15.21 16.69
C GLU A 40 -2.77 -14.57 17.82
N LEU A 41 -4.09 -14.64 17.72
CA LEU A 41 -4.99 -14.16 18.78
C LEU A 41 -4.88 -15.09 19.99
N GLN A 42 -4.50 -14.52 21.13
CA GLN A 42 -4.34 -15.21 22.40
C GLN A 42 -5.67 -15.29 23.15
N ALA A 43 -5.75 -16.19 24.14
CA ALA A 43 -6.95 -16.40 24.94
C ALA A 43 -7.36 -15.16 25.77
N ASP A 44 -6.41 -14.27 26.07
CA ASP A 44 -6.65 -13.01 26.77
C ASP A 44 -7.12 -11.86 25.84
N GLY A 45 -7.31 -12.15 24.55
CA GLY A 45 -7.75 -11.19 23.53
C GLY A 45 -6.63 -10.33 22.92
N THR A 46 -5.38 -10.56 23.31
CA THR A 46 -4.22 -9.87 22.72
C THR A 46 -3.67 -10.62 21.50
N VAL A 47 -2.89 -9.94 20.66
CA VAL A 47 -2.23 -10.57 19.51
C VAL A 47 -0.76 -10.80 19.82
N GLN A 48 -0.28 -12.03 19.61
CA GLN A 48 1.15 -12.34 19.56
C GLN A 48 1.62 -12.31 18.11
N TRP A 49 2.65 -11.51 17.82
CA TRP A 49 3.21 -11.43 16.47
C TRP A 49 4.47 -12.27 16.33
N LEU A 50 4.63 -12.85 15.15
CA LEU A 50 5.82 -13.54 14.67
C LEU A 50 6.23 -12.96 13.31
N ALA A 51 7.53 -12.92 13.04
CA ALA A 51 8.06 -12.36 11.82
C ALA A 51 9.31 -13.07 11.34
N ASP A 52 9.50 -13.13 10.03
CA ASP A 52 10.78 -13.50 9.44
C ASP A 52 11.09 -12.72 8.17
N SER A 53 12.37 -12.68 7.78
CA SER A 53 12.83 -12.07 6.53
C SER A 53 14.14 -12.69 6.05
N ASP A 54 14.30 -12.72 4.73
CA ASP A 54 15.55 -13.12 4.06
C ASP A 54 16.71 -12.11 4.27
N SER A 55 16.42 -10.93 4.82
CA SER A 55 17.42 -9.90 5.14
C SER A 55 17.45 -9.60 6.63
N GLN A 56 18.63 -9.71 7.25
CA GLN A 56 18.82 -9.44 8.69
C GLN A 56 18.40 -8.03 9.12
N LEU A 57 18.63 -7.03 8.26
CA LEU A 57 18.22 -5.67 8.62
C LEU A 57 16.70 -5.50 8.54
N THR A 58 16.08 -6.04 7.49
CA THR A 58 14.62 -6.01 7.34
C THR A 58 13.93 -6.81 8.45
N LYS A 59 14.51 -7.95 8.83
CA LYS A 59 14.12 -8.74 10.00
C LYS A 59 14.20 -7.92 11.29
N GLY A 60 15.27 -7.14 11.47
CA GLY A 60 15.42 -6.24 12.60
C GLY A 60 14.36 -5.13 12.66
N LEU A 61 13.92 -4.62 11.51
CA LEU A 61 12.80 -3.68 11.44
C LEU A 61 11.47 -4.36 11.79
N ALA A 62 11.21 -5.55 11.24
CA ALA A 62 10.03 -6.33 11.60
C ALA A 62 9.98 -6.60 13.12
N ALA A 63 11.14 -6.89 13.72
CA ALA A 63 11.27 -7.13 15.15
C ALA A 63 10.79 -5.95 16.02
N LEU A 64 10.99 -4.71 15.57
CA LEU A 64 10.48 -3.53 16.30
C LEU A 64 8.96 -3.49 16.32
N LEU A 65 8.32 -3.82 15.20
CA LEU A 65 6.85 -3.87 15.14
C LEU A 65 6.32 -5.04 15.96
N VAL A 66 6.97 -6.21 15.88
CA VAL A 66 6.62 -7.38 16.71
C VAL A 66 6.71 -7.02 18.19
N ALA A 67 7.81 -6.41 18.63
CA ALA A 67 7.99 -6.03 20.02
C ALA A 67 7.00 -4.95 20.47
N GLY A 68 6.67 -4.00 19.59
CA GLY A 68 5.77 -2.88 19.94
C GLY A 68 4.27 -3.20 19.88
N LEU A 69 3.87 -4.22 19.10
CA LEU A 69 2.45 -4.55 18.88
C LEU A 69 2.02 -5.87 19.49
N SER A 70 2.95 -6.73 19.93
CA SER A 70 2.58 -7.95 20.66
C SER A 70 2.03 -7.60 22.03
N GLY A 71 0.95 -8.27 22.44
CA GLY A 71 0.25 -7.98 23.70
C GLY A 71 -0.79 -6.85 23.60
N ALA A 72 -0.97 -6.23 22.43
CA ALA A 72 -2.07 -5.32 22.17
C ALA A 72 -3.29 -6.07 21.62
N THR A 73 -4.51 -5.55 21.84
CA THR A 73 -5.72 -6.12 21.21
C THR A 73 -5.79 -5.76 19.73
N PRO A 74 -6.52 -6.52 18.91
CA PRO A 74 -6.74 -6.18 17.51
C PRO A 74 -7.31 -4.76 17.31
N GLU A 75 -8.24 -4.33 18.16
CA GLU A 75 -8.86 -3.01 18.10
C GLU A 75 -7.86 -1.88 18.34
N ASP A 76 -6.94 -2.07 19.29
CA ASP A 76 -5.92 -1.09 19.58
C ASP A 76 -4.91 -0.99 18.44
N ILE A 77 -4.50 -2.12 17.86
CA ILE A 77 -3.57 -2.16 16.71
C ILE A 77 -4.13 -1.39 15.50
N ILE A 78 -5.43 -1.52 15.21
CA ILE A 78 -6.08 -0.84 14.08
C ILE A 78 -6.13 0.68 14.27
N LYS A 79 -6.19 1.16 15.52
CA LYS A 79 -6.27 2.60 15.84
C LYS A 79 -4.92 3.32 15.78
N ILE A 80 -3.81 2.58 15.76
CA ILE A 80 -2.47 3.17 15.74
C ILE A 80 -2.25 3.94 14.43
N SER A 81 -2.01 5.25 14.55
CA SER A 81 -1.66 6.09 13.39
C SER A 81 -0.24 5.78 12.91
N PRO A 82 0.02 5.68 11.60
CA PRO A 82 1.38 5.50 11.06
C PRO A 82 2.39 6.60 11.42
N ASP A 83 1.95 7.73 12.00
CA ASP A 83 2.83 8.85 12.35
C ASP A 83 3.91 8.47 13.39
N PHE A 84 3.71 7.42 14.22
CA PHE A 84 4.74 6.95 15.17
C PHE A 84 6.04 6.53 14.46
N ILE A 85 5.95 6.12 13.20
CA ILE A 85 7.09 5.70 12.39
C ILE A 85 8.04 6.88 12.13
N ALA A 86 7.50 8.09 11.95
CA ALA A 86 8.30 9.29 11.87
C ALA A 86 8.96 9.60 13.22
N SER A 87 8.22 9.43 14.33
CA SER A 87 8.72 9.65 15.70
C SER A 87 9.82 8.67 16.13
N LEU A 88 9.83 7.45 15.59
CA LEU A 88 10.92 6.48 15.79
C LEU A 88 12.27 6.97 15.21
N GLY A 89 12.26 8.01 14.37
CA GLY A 89 13.49 8.67 13.90
C GLY A 89 14.33 7.84 12.93
N PHE A 90 13.78 6.75 12.39
CA PHE A 90 14.48 5.89 11.42
C PHE A 90 14.49 6.44 10.00
N GLN A 91 13.66 7.45 9.70
CA GLN A 91 13.55 8.01 8.34
C GLN A 91 14.88 8.58 7.81
N GLN A 92 15.77 9.04 8.69
CA GLN A 92 17.10 9.55 8.35
C GLN A 92 18.17 8.43 8.25
N ALA A 93 17.90 7.26 8.82
CA ALA A 93 18.85 6.14 8.91
C ALA A 93 18.57 5.02 7.90
N LEU A 94 17.38 5.01 7.30
CA LEU A 94 16.92 4.01 6.36
C LEU A 94 16.78 4.61 4.96
N THR A 95 17.05 3.78 3.94
CA THR A 95 16.77 4.17 2.55
C THR A 95 15.25 4.30 2.33
N PRO A 96 14.80 5.10 1.33
CA PRO A 96 13.37 5.25 1.03
C PRO A 96 12.63 3.92 0.88
N SER A 97 13.25 2.94 0.23
CA SER A 97 12.70 1.58 0.08
C SER A 97 12.45 0.87 1.41
N ARG A 98 13.36 1.01 2.39
CA ARG A 98 13.21 0.38 3.72
C ARG A 98 12.12 1.05 4.55
N ASN A 99 11.95 2.37 4.44
CA ASN A 99 10.83 3.08 5.07
C ASN A 99 9.48 2.59 4.51
N ASN A 100 9.39 2.41 3.19
CA ASN A 100 8.19 1.88 2.55
C ASN A 100 7.91 0.44 3.00
N GLY A 101 8.95 -0.41 3.03
CA GLY A 101 8.82 -1.77 3.54
C GLY A 101 8.29 -1.81 4.98
N PHE A 102 8.80 -0.94 5.85
CA PHE A 102 8.33 -0.83 7.25
C PHE A 102 6.87 -0.39 7.36
N LEU A 103 6.44 0.57 6.55
CA LEU A 103 5.03 0.96 6.47
C LEU A 103 4.14 -0.19 5.98
N ASN A 104 4.61 -0.97 5.00
CA ASN A 104 3.86 -2.11 4.47
C ASN A 104 3.75 -3.24 5.49
N MET A 105 4.81 -3.50 6.26
CA MET A 105 4.78 -4.43 7.40
C MET A 105 3.68 -4.02 8.40
N PHE A 106 3.68 -2.75 8.81
CA PHE A 106 2.69 -2.22 9.75
C PHE A 106 1.26 -2.32 9.21
N LYS A 107 1.03 -1.96 7.94
CA LYS A 107 -0.30 -2.07 7.31
C LYS A 107 -0.81 -3.50 7.26
N LEU A 108 0.05 -4.48 6.96
CA LEU A 108 -0.35 -5.89 6.95
C LEU A 108 -0.76 -6.34 8.36
N MET A 109 -0.05 -5.90 9.41
CA MET A 109 -0.43 -6.18 10.80
C MET A 109 -1.80 -5.58 11.13
N GLN A 110 -2.08 -4.33 10.75
CA GLN A 110 -3.40 -3.73 10.93
C GLN A 110 -4.51 -4.47 10.17
N GLN A 111 -4.23 -4.90 8.94
CA GLN A 111 -5.19 -5.68 8.14
C GLN A 111 -5.50 -7.04 8.80
N LYS A 112 -4.48 -7.77 9.25
CA LYS A 112 -4.66 -9.05 9.95
C LYS A 112 -5.40 -8.86 11.29
N ALA A 113 -5.10 -7.81 12.03
CA ALA A 113 -5.84 -7.45 13.24
C ALA A 113 -7.33 -7.18 12.93
N LEU A 114 -7.64 -6.43 11.86
CA LEU A 114 -9.03 -6.20 11.44
C LEU A 114 -9.76 -7.51 11.11
N GLN A 115 -9.09 -8.46 10.45
CA GLN A 115 -9.66 -9.77 10.17
C GLN A 115 -9.99 -10.55 11.45
N MET A 116 -9.15 -10.45 12.49
CA MET A 116 -9.43 -11.07 13.80
C MET A 116 -10.67 -10.48 14.46
N VAL A 117 -10.84 -9.15 14.39
CA VAL A 117 -12.06 -8.48 14.90
C VAL A 117 -13.29 -8.99 14.16
N VAL A 118 -13.27 -8.99 12.82
CA VAL A 118 -14.40 -9.41 11.99
C VAL A 118 -14.76 -10.88 12.25
N ALA A 119 -13.76 -11.76 12.38
CA ALA A 119 -13.99 -13.18 12.70
C ALA A 119 -14.67 -13.35 14.07
N SER A 120 -14.31 -12.54 15.08
CA SER A 120 -14.91 -12.58 16.41
C SER A 120 -16.36 -12.06 16.45
N VAL A 121 -16.73 -11.15 15.54
CA VAL A 121 -18.09 -10.61 15.40
C VAL A 121 -18.97 -11.57 14.61
N GLY A 122 -18.45 -12.15 13.52
CA GLY A 122 -19.17 -13.15 12.71
C GLY A 122 -19.54 -14.40 13.50
N ALA A 123 -18.65 -14.89 14.37
CA ALA A 123 -18.92 -16.03 15.25
C ALA A 123 -20.02 -15.75 16.30
N LYS A 124 -20.31 -14.48 16.61
CA LYS A 124 -21.37 -14.08 17.56
C LYS A 124 -22.74 -13.89 16.90
N GLN A 125 -22.82 -13.92 15.58
CA GLN A 125 -24.04 -13.56 14.84
C GLN A 125 -24.79 -14.77 14.24
N GLU A 126 -24.22 -15.98 14.29
CA GLU A 126 -24.87 -17.21 13.80
C GLU A 126 -25.92 -17.80 14.77
N ASP A 127 -26.00 -17.36 16.03
CA ASP A 127 -27.03 -17.80 16.98
C ASP A 127 -28.41 -17.13 16.78
N GLY A 128 -28.57 -16.23 15.80
CA GLY A 128 -29.75 -15.36 15.70
C GLY A 128 -30.58 -15.38 14.41
N ALA A 129 -30.14 -16.06 13.34
CA ALA A 129 -30.72 -15.85 12.01
C ALA A 129 -31.31 -17.13 11.38
N ALA A 130 -32.36 -17.67 12.00
CA ALA A 130 -33.30 -18.57 11.33
C ALA A 130 -34.70 -17.95 11.35
N ARG A 131 -35.04 -17.16 10.33
CA ARG A 131 -36.40 -17.06 9.74
C ARG A 131 -36.46 -16.04 8.60
N PHE A 132 -37.26 -16.40 7.59
CA PHE A 132 -37.61 -15.70 6.33
C PHE A 132 -36.56 -15.85 5.21
N GLY A 133 -36.88 -16.34 4.01
CA GLY A 133 -38.17 -16.64 3.37
C GLY A 133 -38.02 -16.36 1.88
N GLN A 134 -38.35 -17.36 1.06
CA GLN A 134 -38.16 -17.46 -0.40
C GLN A 134 -38.83 -16.34 -1.22
N GLY A 135 -38.28 -16.08 -2.42
CA GLY A 135 -38.99 -15.36 -3.49
C GLY A 135 -38.22 -15.35 -4.80
N ALA A 136 -38.71 -16.12 -5.78
CA ALA A 136 -38.15 -16.32 -7.11
C ALA A 136 -38.83 -15.45 -8.19
N GLY A 137 -38.20 -15.36 -9.37
CA GLY A 137 -38.77 -14.87 -10.64
C GLY A 137 -38.08 -13.60 -11.16
N GLU A 138 -37.88 -13.35 -12.45
CA GLU A 138 -38.17 -14.07 -13.68
C GLU A 138 -37.42 -13.38 -14.84
N ARG A 139 -37.33 -14.05 -15.99
CA ARG A 139 -36.61 -13.63 -17.22
C ARG A 139 -37.37 -12.55 -18.00
N GLY A 140 -36.64 -11.65 -18.68
CA GLY A 140 -37.18 -10.71 -19.68
C GLY A 140 -36.09 -10.23 -20.65
N ARG A 141 -36.46 -10.07 -21.92
CA ARG A 141 -35.64 -10.06 -23.16
C ARG A 141 -35.57 -8.67 -23.80
N ALA A 142 -34.76 -8.56 -24.87
CA ALA A 142 -34.67 -7.50 -25.91
C ALA A 142 -33.69 -6.34 -25.59
N ASP A 143 -32.65 -6.06 -26.36
CA ASP A 143 -32.43 -5.87 -27.81
C ASP A 143 -32.46 -4.38 -28.23
N GLN A 144 -31.35 -4.02 -28.89
CA GLN A 144 -31.16 -2.98 -29.89
C GLN A 144 -31.01 -1.48 -29.54
N SER A 145 -30.00 -0.94 -30.22
CA SER A 145 -29.84 0.43 -30.75
C SER A 145 -29.31 1.55 -29.85
N ALA A 146 -28.04 1.90 -30.13
CA ALA A 146 -27.49 3.25 -30.00
C ALA A 146 -28.24 4.25 -30.92
N PRO A 147 -28.08 5.56 -30.68
CA PRO A 147 -27.18 6.30 -31.57
C PRO A 147 -26.24 7.29 -30.87
N SER A 148 -25.17 7.56 -31.60
CA SER A 148 -24.01 8.42 -31.37
C SER A 148 -24.23 9.90 -31.72
N ALA A 149 -23.53 10.81 -31.00
CA ALA A 149 -22.91 12.09 -31.44
C ALA A 149 -22.64 12.94 -30.17
N GLN A 150 -21.59 13.74 -29.96
CA GLN A 150 -20.46 14.31 -30.72
C GLN A 150 -19.44 14.78 -29.66
N GLN A 151 -18.20 14.29 -29.64
CA GLN A 151 -16.96 14.95 -30.10
C GLN A 151 -16.68 16.37 -29.57
N GLY A 152 -15.50 16.54 -28.94
CA GLY A 152 -14.96 17.87 -28.63
C GLY A 152 -13.63 17.92 -27.86
N ALA A 153 -12.55 17.43 -28.48
CA ALA A 153 -11.15 17.91 -28.38
C ALA A 153 -10.41 17.99 -27.03
N ALA A 154 -9.38 17.13 -26.87
CA ALA A 154 -7.97 17.56 -26.85
C ALA A 154 -7.06 16.33 -26.96
N ALA A 155 -6.43 16.18 -28.12
CA ALA A 155 -5.51 15.11 -28.45
C ALA A 155 -4.10 15.43 -27.93
N ALA A 156 -3.60 14.60 -27.01
CA ALA A 156 -2.18 14.22 -26.87
C ALA A 156 -2.03 13.20 -25.71
N SER A 157 -2.06 11.90 -26.00
CA SER A 157 -1.44 10.79 -25.20
C SER A 157 -2.05 9.42 -25.55
N SER A 158 -1.84 8.92 -26.78
CA SER A 158 -2.34 7.61 -27.24
C SER A 158 -1.51 6.40 -26.78
N GLU A 159 -0.56 6.57 -25.86
CA GLU A 159 0.26 5.47 -25.30
C GLU A 159 0.06 5.22 -23.79
N ALA A 160 -0.70 6.09 -23.10
CA ALA A 160 -0.91 6.00 -21.66
C ALA A 160 -2.11 5.08 -21.34
N GLY A 161 -1.91 4.05 -20.49
CA GLY A 161 -2.98 3.18 -20.04
C GLY A 161 -3.93 3.86 -19.03
N PRO A 162 -5.01 3.17 -18.60
CA PRO A 162 -6.04 3.74 -17.74
C PRO A 162 -5.50 4.32 -16.42
N ILE A 163 -4.48 3.69 -15.82
CA ILE A 163 -3.90 4.14 -14.54
C ILE A 163 -3.00 5.34 -14.74
N THR A 164 -2.19 5.36 -15.80
CA THR A 164 -1.39 6.54 -16.17
C THR A 164 -2.29 7.77 -16.34
N ARG A 165 -3.42 7.63 -17.03
CA ARG A 165 -4.40 8.71 -17.22
C ARG A 165 -5.04 9.16 -15.91
N ALA A 166 -5.41 8.24 -15.04
CA ALA A 166 -5.98 8.57 -13.74
C ALA A 166 -5.00 9.40 -12.88
N ILE A 167 -3.73 8.98 -12.83
CA ILE A 167 -2.66 9.71 -12.12
C ILE A 167 -2.48 11.11 -12.71
N GLN A 168 -2.36 11.21 -14.03
CA GLN A 168 -2.20 12.49 -14.72
C GLN A 168 -3.35 13.45 -14.42
N SER A 169 -4.60 12.97 -14.50
CA SER A 169 -5.80 13.76 -14.25
C SER A 169 -5.84 14.29 -12.81
N LYS A 170 -5.68 13.41 -11.81
CA LYS A 170 -5.77 13.78 -10.39
C LYS A 170 -4.66 14.73 -9.96
N LEU A 171 -3.43 14.51 -10.42
CA LEU A 171 -2.31 15.40 -10.10
C LEU A 171 -2.43 16.75 -10.80
N SER A 172 -2.92 16.78 -12.05
CA SER A 172 -3.17 18.04 -12.75
C SER A 172 -4.23 18.88 -12.05
N ALA A 173 -5.35 18.26 -11.66
CA ALA A 173 -6.42 18.95 -10.95
C ALA A 173 -6.01 19.40 -9.54
N GLY A 174 -5.36 18.53 -8.77
CA GLY A 174 -5.02 18.80 -7.37
C GLY A 174 -3.84 19.76 -7.21
N LEU A 175 -2.80 19.61 -8.02
CA LEU A 175 -1.52 20.31 -7.84
C LEU A 175 -1.28 21.43 -8.85
N GLN A 176 -2.05 21.50 -9.94
CA GLN A 176 -1.88 22.48 -11.01
C GLN A 176 -0.39 22.67 -11.39
N PRO A 177 0.31 21.57 -11.72
CA PRO A 177 1.74 21.60 -11.91
C PRO A 177 2.11 22.38 -13.17
N SER A 178 3.21 23.13 -13.11
CA SER A 178 3.85 23.72 -14.29
C SER A 178 4.54 22.66 -15.15
N THR A 179 4.93 21.52 -14.56
CA THR A 179 5.47 20.38 -15.27
C THR A 179 5.02 19.09 -14.59
N LEU A 180 4.48 18.15 -15.37
CA LEU A 180 4.06 16.84 -14.90
C LEU A 180 4.58 15.78 -15.87
N GLU A 181 5.47 14.91 -15.36
CA GLU A 181 5.95 13.74 -16.10
C GLU A 181 5.48 12.49 -15.34
N VAL A 182 4.74 11.61 -16.01
CA VAL A 182 4.29 10.32 -15.47
C VAL A 182 4.80 9.24 -16.41
N LYS A 183 5.69 8.40 -15.92
CA LYS A 183 6.28 7.30 -16.67
C LYS A 183 5.90 5.97 -16.05
N ASN A 184 5.26 5.12 -16.83
CA ASN A 184 5.04 3.73 -16.46
C ASN A 184 6.35 2.94 -16.63
N GLU A 185 6.85 2.35 -15.54
CA GLU A 185 8.07 1.54 -15.52
C GLU A 185 7.82 0.04 -15.34
N SER A 186 6.57 -0.39 -15.48
CA SER A 186 6.16 -1.79 -15.25
C SER A 186 6.88 -2.80 -16.17
N SER A 187 7.31 -2.38 -17.37
CA SER A 187 8.06 -3.24 -18.31
C SER A 187 9.50 -3.54 -17.89
N LYS A 188 10.07 -2.81 -16.91
CA LYS A 188 11.41 -3.10 -16.38
C LYS A 188 11.46 -4.37 -15.51
N HIS A 189 10.31 -5.04 -15.32
CA HIS A 189 10.16 -6.30 -14.58
C HIS A 189 9.45 -7.40 -15.41
N ALA A 190 9.72 -7.46 -16.73
CA ALA A 190 9.24 -8.52 -17.61
C ALA A 190 9.89 -9.88 -17.27
N GLY A 191 9.41 -10.50 -16.19
CA GLY A 191 9.86 -11.80 -15.67
C GLY A 191 8.92 -12.40 -14.61
N HIS A 192 8.00 -11.61 -14.05
CA HIS A 192 6.92 -12.13 -13.20
C HIS A 192 5.56 -11.75 -13.81
N ALA A 193 5.05 -12.63 -14.67
CA ALA A 193 3.68 -12.56 -15.14
C ALA A 193 2.73 -12.81 -13.96
N PHE A 194 2.19 -11.73 -13.38
CA PHE A 194 0.95 -11.79 -12.63
C PHE A 194 -0.18 -11.73 -13.66
N GLU A 195 -0.65 -12.89 -14.11
CA GLU A 195 -1.97 -12.99 -14.75
C GLU A 195 -3.01 -12.79 -13.63
N ALA A 196 -3.57 -11.58 -13.58
CA ALA A 196 -4.67 -11.28 -12.68
C ALA A 196 -5.98 -11.76 -13.32
N GLU A 197 -6.66 -12.71 -12.67
CA GLU A 197 -8.09 -12.93 -12.85
C GLU A 197 -8.84 -11.62 -12.60
N GLY A 198 -9.55 -11.15 -13.63
CA GLY A 198 -10.65 -10.19 -13.51
C GLY A 198 -10.27 -8.72 -13.31
N THR A 199 -10.26 -7.97 -14.43
CA THR A 199 -10.59 -6.52 -14.53
C THR A 199 -9.54 -5.44 -14.22
N ALA A 200 -8.24 -5.67 -14.44
CA ALA A 200 -7.29 -4.56 -14.56
C ALA A 200 -6.39 -4.74 -15.79
N ALA A 201 -6.26 -3.67 -16.58
CA ALA A 201 -5.43 -3.66 -17.78
C ALA A 201 -3.99 -4.12 -17.46
N PRO A 202 -3.33 -4.89 -18.34
CA PRO A 202 -2.05 -5.51 -18.04
C PRO A 202 -0.95 -4.45 -17.96
N GLY A 203 -0.14 -4.49 -16.90
CA GLY A 203 1.19 -3.85 -16.91
C GLY A 203 1.27 -2.38 -16.49
N GLU A 204 0.39 -1.90 -15.61
CA GLU A 204 0.49 -0.54 -15.03
C GLU A 204 0.56 -0.58 -13.49
N SER A 205 1.67 -1.06 -12.93
CA SER A 205 1.86 -1.21 -11.47
C SER A 205 2.99 -0.37 -10.88
N HIS A 206 3.98 0.04 -11.67
CA HIS A 206 5.14 0.81 -11.23
C HIS A 206 5.24 2.13 -11.98
N PHE A 207 5.41 3.23 -11.24
CA PHE A 207 5.41 4.57 -11.81
C PHE A 207 6.60 5.41 -11.34
N ALA A 208 7.19 6.18 -12.24
CA ALA A 208 8.04 7.31 -11.89
C ALA A 208 7.27 8.60 -12.21
N VAL A 209 7.09 9.45 -11.20
CA VAL A 209 6.31 10.67 -11.31
C VAL A 209 7.15 11.86 -10.85
N LYS A 210 7.30 12.84 -11.74
CA LYS A 210 7.91 14.13 -11.45
C LYS A 210 6.85 15.21 -11.53
N VAL A 211 6.72 15.97 -10.46
CA VAL A 211 5.75 17.06 -10.32
C VAL A 211 6.49 18.34 -9.98
N VAL A 212 6.33 19.36 -10.82
CA VAL A 212 6.78 20.73 -10.55
C VAL A 212 5.55 21.60 -10.31
N SER A 213 5.40 22.18 -9.12
CA SER A 213 4.23 23.00 -8.77
C SER A 213 4.58 24.10 -7.76
N SER A 214 4.00 25.29 -7.93
CA SER A 214 4.11 26.39 -6.96
C SER A 214 3.42 26.05 -5.63
N LYS A 215 2.47 25.11 -5.60
CA LYS A 215 1.85 24.62 -4.36
C LYS A 215 2.82 23.93 -3.40
N PHE A 216 4.05 23.67 -3.85
CA PHE A 216 5.12 23.10 -3.03
C PHE A 216 6.00 24.14 -2.33
N GLU A 217 5.79 25.43 -2.59
CA GLU A 217 6.51 26.52 -1.93
C GLU A 217 6.31 26.48 -0.42
N GLY A 218 7.40 26.62 0.33
CA GLY A 218 7.38 26.55 1.80
C GLY A 218 7.09 25.16 2.39
N LEU A 219 6.81 24.14 1.56
CA LEU A 219 6.58 22.78 2.03
C LEU A 219 7.88 21.98 2.02
N SER A 220 8.11 21.19 3.09
CA SER A 220 9.17 20.19 3.09
C SER A 220 8.86 19.05 2.11
N THR A 221 9.88 18.37 1.60
CA THR A 221 9.75 17.22 0.68
C THR A 221 8.73 16.20 1.16
N LEU A 222 8.70 15.88 2.45
CA LEU A 222 7.74 14.96 3.03
C LEU A 222 6.29 15.46 2.91
N LYS A 223 6.04 16.75 3.18
CA LYS A 223 4.70 17.35 3.03
C LYS A 223 4.26 17.36 1.56
N ARG A 224 5.18 17.64 0.63
CA ARG A 224 4.94 17.55 -0.81
C ARG A 224 4.54 16.12 -1.22
N HIS A 225 5.29 15.12 -0.77
CA HIS A 225 4.99 13.71 -1.04
C HIS A 225 3.65 13.28 -0.43
N ARG A 226 3.33 13.70 0.80
CA ARG A 226 2.01 13.44 1.42
C ARG A 226 0.86 14.02 0.59
N ALA A 227 1.01 15.24 0.07
CA ALA A 227 0.00 15.85 -0.79
C ALA A 227 -0.24 15.04 -2.07
N VAL A 228 0.83 14.56 -2.70
CA VAL A 228 0.75 13.70 -3.89
C VAL A 228 0.07 12.36 -3.57
N TYR A 229 0.49 11.66 -2.50
CA TYR A 229 -0.11 10.39 -2.11
C TYR A 229 -1.58 10.52 -1.68
N ALA A 230 -1.96 11.64 -1.08
CA ALA A 230 -3.36 11.89 -0.71
C ALA A 230 -4.26 11.97 -1.94
N LEU A 231 -3.79 12.61 -3.03
CA LEU A 231 -4.53 12.70 -4.29
C LEU A 231 -4.64 11.35 -5.01
N LEU A 232 -3.66 10.47 -4.84
CA LEU A 232 -3.58 9.17 -5.52
C LEU A 232 -3.99 7.99 -4.62
N ARG A 233 -4.73 8.25 -3.54
CA ARG A 233 -5.04 7.23 -2.53
C ARG A 233 -5.75 6.00 -3.11
N GLU A 234 -6.65 6.20 -4.07
CA GLU A 234 -7.42 5.13 -4.70
C GLU A 234 -6.54 4.25 -5.60
N GLU A 235 -5.67 4.87 -6.40
CA GLU A 235 -4.71 4.18 -7.27
C GLU A 235 -3.70 3.39 -6.44
N MET A 236 -3.22 3.99 -5.34
CA MET A 236 -2.29 3.37 -4.38
C MET A 236 -2.94 2.27 -3.52
N ALA A 237 -4.26 2.27 -3.39
CA ALA A 237 -5.02 1.21 -2.71
C ALA A 237 -5.39 0.07 -3.67
N GLY A 238 -5.28 0.29 -4.98
CA GLY A 238 -5.58 -0.70 -6.01
C GLY A 238 -4.34 -1.08 -6.83
N PRO A 239 -4.28 -0.71 -8.12
CA PRO A 239 -3.32 -1.29 -9.07
C PRO A 239 -1.87 -0.79 -8.91
N VAL A 240 -1.64 0.38 -8.31
CA VAL A 240 -0.29 0.95 -8.17
C VAL A 240 0.43 0.32 -6.98
N HIS A 241 1.51 -0.41 -7.28
CA HIS A 241 2.30 -1.12 -6.28
C HIS A 241 3.47 -0.26 -5.74
N ALA A 242 4.09 0.54 -6.61
CA ALA A 242 5.19 1.42 -6.21
C ALA A 242 5.26 2.68 -7.09
N MET A 243 5.63 3.80 -6.47
CA MET A 243 5.82 5.08 -7.16
C MET A 243 7.08 5.79 -6.68
N GLN A 244 7.99 6.11 -7.61
CA GLN A 244 9.09 7.03 -7.38
C GLN A 244 8.59 8.46 -7.59
N LEU A 245 8.86 9.34 -6.62
CA LEU A 245 8.40 10.73 -6.65
C LEU A 245 9.56 11.71 -6.63
N VAL A 246 9.50 12.67 -7.55
CA VAL A 246 10.33 13.87 -7.55
C VAL A 246 9.38 15.06 -7.48
N THR A 247 9.47 15.85 -6.40
CA THR A 247 8.60 17.01 -6.17
C THR A 247 9.41 18.29 -6.04
N LEU A 248 9.23 19.21 -6.97
CA LEU A 248 10.00 20.45 -7.08
C LEU A 248 9.09 21.68 -7.16
N THR A 249 9.55 22.80 -6.65
CA THR A 249 8.99 24.11 -6.99
C THR A 249 9.48 24.54 -8.38
N PRO A 250 8.80 25.49 -9.06
CA PRO A 250 9.28 26.03 -10.33
C PRO A 250 10.70 26.59 -10.23
N GLU A 251 11.05 27.22 -9.10
CA GLU A 251 12.38 27.76 -8.84
C GLU A 251 13.44 26.65 -8.72
N GLU A 252 13.15 25.56 -8.00
CA GLU A 252 14.07 24.43 -7.87
C GLU A 252 14.28 23.70 -9.20
N ALA A 253 13.23 23.59 -10.03
CA ALA A 253 13.29 22.97 -11.34
C ALA A 253 14.13 23.78 -12.34
N GLY A 254 14.15 25.12 -12.22
CA GLY A 254 14.99 25.98 -13.05
C GLY A 254 16.49 25.94 -12.71
N ARG A 255 16.87 25.29 -11.60
CA ARG A 255 18.26 25.16 -11.13
C ARG A 255 18.87 23.77 -11.37
N SER A 256 18.10 22.82 -11.89
CA SER A 256 18.50 21.42 -12.14
C SER A 256 18.63 21.13 -13.63
#